data_AF-A0A7S3U986-F1
#
_entry.id   AF-A0A7S3U986-F1
#
_cell.length_a   1.000
_cell.length_b   1.000
_cell.length_c   1.000
_cell.angle_alpha   90.00
_cell.angle_beta   90.00
_cell.angle_gamma   90.00
#
_symmetry.space_group_name_H-M   'P 1'
#
loop_
_entity.id
_entity.type
_entity.pdbx_description
1 polymer ?
#
loop_
_entity_poly.entity_id
_entity_poly.type
_entity_poly.pdbx_seq_one_letter_code
_entity_poly.pdbx_strand_id
1 'polypeptide(L)'
;EAAAREDQGPASIAELLRDGQLRHPLLIAMTTALSIPLSGVDIVLCYSCLVLRHAGLTSPQWATVGIGIFYAAATLGGLLLVKTMRLRALLLSSWAVLALSYAVL
;
A
#
# COMPACT_ATOMS: atom_id res chain seq x y z
N GLU A 1 14.43 -22.22 -17.61
CA GLU A 1 14.42 -22.75 -16.23
C GLU A 1 13.08 -22.42 -15.55
N ALA A 2 11.98 -22.85 -16.18
CA ALA A 2 10.61 -22.43 -15.85
C ALA A 2 9.66 -23.63 -15.82
N ALA A 3 10.13 -24.78 -15.31
CA ALA A 3 9.37 -26.03 -15.33
C ALA A 3 9.67 -26.86 -14.08
N ALA A 4 9.14 -26.43 -12.91
CA ALA A 4 9.03 -27.26 -11.71
C ALA A 4 8.14 -26.59 -10.63
N ARG A 5 6.97 -26.06 -11.02
CA ARG A 5 5.94 -25.62 -10.08
C ARG A 5 4.61 -26.25 -10.45
N GLU A 6 4.59 -27.57 -10.48
CA GLU A 6 3.34 -28.32 -10.41
C GLU A 6 3.34 -29.13 -9.10
N ASP A 7 2.22 -29.00 -8.40
CA ASP A 7 1.76 -29.83 -7.29
C ASP A 7 2.31 -29.57 -5.88
N GLN A 8 2.02 -28.38 -5.35
CA GLN A 8 1.81 -28.23 -3.91
C GLN A 8 0.32 -27.96 -3.70
N GLY A 9 -0.43 -29.01 -3.33
CA GLY A 9 -1.76 -28.83 -2.75
C GLY A 9 -1.71 -27.80 -1.61
N PRO A 10 -2.83 -27.13 -1.26
CA PRO A 10 -2.81 -25.97 -0.38
C PRO A 10 -2.10 -26.31 0.92
N ALA A 11 -0.84 -25.89 1.02
CA ALA A 11 -0.01 -26.16 2.18
C ALA A 11 -0.74 -25.54 3.36
N SER A 12 -1.12 -26.38 4.32
CA SER A 12 -1.91 -25.94 5.45
C SER A 12 -1.11 -24.87 6.21
N ILE A 13 -1.77 -23.84 6.72
CA ILE A 13 -1.12 -22.74 7.48
C ILE A 13 -0.22 -23.32 8.60
N ALA A 14 -0.61 -24.48 9.14
CA ALA A 14 0.14 -25.23 10.14
C ALA A 14 1.48 -25.83 9.61
N GLU A 15 1.56 -26.25 8.35
CA GLU A 15 2.79 -26.74 7.72
C GLU A 15 3.76 -25.59 7.38
N LEU A 16 3.23 -24.45 6.92
CA LEU A 16 4.02 -23.23 6.70
C LEU A 16 4.65 -22.67 7.98
N LEU A 17 3.98 -22.81 9.12
CA LEU A 17 4.50 -22.42 10.45
C LEU A 17 5.54 -23.41 10.99
N ARG A 18 5.44 -24.69 10.59
CA ARG A 18 6.31 -25.76 11.08
C ARG A 18 7.67 -25.75 10.38
N ASP A 19 7.72 -25.35 9.11
CA ASP A 19 8.95 -25.21 8.35
C ASP A 19 9.78 -23.98 8.79
N GLY A 20 11.00 -24.22 9.27
CA GLY A 20 11.89 -23.18 9.77
C GLY A 20 12.33 -22.17 8.70
N GLN A 21 12.31 -22.55 7.42
CA GLN A 21 12.70 -21.65 6.33
C GLN A 21 11.65 -20.60 5.99
N LEU A 22 10.37 -20.84 6.32
CA LEU A 22 9.27 -19.90 6.01
C LEU A 22 8.88 -18.98 7.17
N ARG A 23 9.43 -19.18 8.38
CA ARG A 23 9.09 -18.35 9.56
C ARG A 23 9.44 -16.87 9.39
N HIS A 24 10.60 -16.57 8.81
CA HIS A 24 11.02 -15.19 8.55
C HIS A 24 10.11 -14.46 7.54
N PRO A 25 9.85 -15.01 6.34
CA PRO A 25 8.93 -14.36 5.41
C PRO A 25 7.50 -14.31 5.94
N LEU A 26 7.05 -15.30 6.73
CA LEU A 26 5.72 -15.28 7.34
C LEU A 26 5.59 -14.18 8.40
N LEU A 27 6.61 -13.99 9.24
CA LEU A 27 6.66 -12.90 10.21
C LEU A 27 6.63 -11.54 9.51
N ILE A 28 7.43 -11.35 8.46
CA ILE A 28 7.46 -10.10 7.68
C ILE A 28 6.10 -9.84 7.02
N ALA A 29 5.47 -10.87 6.45
CA ALA A 29 4.15 -10.77 5.86
C ALA A 29 3.09 -10.40 6.90
N MET A 30 3.09 -11.05 8.07
CA MET A 30 2.17 -10.74 9.16
C MET A 30 2.38 -9.32 9.70
N THR A 31 3.62 -8.91 9.98
CA THR A 31 3.92 -7.57 10.48
C THR A 31 3.52 -6.51 9.47
N THR A 32 3.76 -6.75 8.17
CA THR A 32 3.40 -5.81 7.09
C THR A 32 1.89 -5.75 6.89
N ALA A 33 1.21 -6.91 6.85
CA ALA A 33 -0.24 -6.98 6.71
C ALA A 33 -0.97 -6.32 7.89
N LEU A 34 -0.38 -6.33 9.09
CA LEU A 34 -0.91 -5.61 10.25
C LEU A 34 -0.58 -4.11 10.21
N SER A 35 0.62 -3.74 9.77
CA SER A 35 1.10 -2.35 9.77
C SER A 35 0.30 -1.46 8.82
N ILE A 36 -0.11 -1.99 7.67
CA ILE A 36 -0.85 -1.22 6.66
C ILE A 36 -2.17 -0.67 7.21
N PRO A 37 -3.09 -1.48 7.77
CA PRO A 37 -4.33 -0.95 8.34
C PRO A 37 -4.10 -0.17 9.65
N LEU A 38 -3.06 -0.51 10.42
CA LEU A 38 -2.71 0.24 11.65
C LEU A 38 -2.25 1.68 11.38
N SER A 39 -1.85 2.00 10.14
CA SER A 39 -1.49 3.36 9.71
C SER A 39 -2.61 4.37 9.94
N GLY A 40 -3.85 3.92 10.12
CA GLY A 40 -5.00 4.80 10.36
C GLY A 40 -5.49 5.49 9.08
N VAL A 41 -4.95 5.12 7.92
CA VAL A 41 -5.38 5.63 6.61
C VAL A 41 -6.87 5.37 6.37
N ASP A 42 -7.38 4.21 6.78
CA ASP A 42 -8.80 3.85 6.66
C ASP A 42 -9.71 4.74 7.52
N ILE A 43 -9.26 5.09 8.74
CA ILE A 43 -9.99 5.99 9.64
C ILE A 43 -10.01 7.41 9.08
N VAL A 44 -8.86 7.90 8.59
CA VAL A 44 -8.75 9.23 7.97
C VAL A 44 -9.63 9.33 6.73
N LEU A 45 -9.68 8.28 5.91
CA LEU A 45 -10.54 8.25 4.73
C LEU A 45 -12.02 8.23 5.10
N CYS A 46 -12.40 7.46 6.12
CA CYS A 46 -13.78 7.38 6.62
C CYS A 46 -14.24 8.70 7.26
N TYR A 47 -13.33 9.38 7.98
CA TYR A 47 -13.60 10.63 8.69
C TYR A 47 -13.36 11.89 7.85
N SER A 48 -12.89 11.74 6.61
CA SER A 48 -12.59 12.83 5.68
C SER A 48 -13.79 13.78 5.48
N CYS A 49 -15.01 13.24 5.46
CA CYS A 49 -16.25 14.01 5.42
C CYS A 49 -16.37 14.99 6.58
N LEU A 50 -15.93 14.63 7.79
CA LEU A 50 -16.15 15.39 9.01
C LEU A 50 -15.14 16.54 9.15
N VAL A 51 -13.89 16.28 8.76
CA VAL A 51 -12.84 17.31 8.65
C VAL A 51 -13.24 18.35 7.60
N LEU A 52 -13.76 17.90 6.47
CA LEU A 52 -14.12 18.79 5.38
C LEU A 52 -15.40 19.59 5.66
N ARG A 53 -16.35 19.00 6.39
CA ARG A 53 -17.52 19.69 6.91
C ARG A 53 -17.14 20.75 7.95
N HIS A 54 -16.13 20.49 8.77
CA HIS A 54 -15.56 21.50 9.67
C HIS A 54 -14.78 22.60 8.94
N ALA A 55 -14.25 22.33 7.75
CA ALA A 55 -13.58 23.32 6.89
C ALA A 55 -14.54 24.26 6.13
N GLY A 56 -15.86 24.15 6.34
CA GLY A 56 -16.84 25.10 5.78
C GLY A 56 -17.19 24.89 4.31
N LEU A 57 -16.85 23.74 3.72
CA LEU A 57 -17.24 23.41 2.35
C LEU A 57 -18.73 23.05 2.27
N THR A 58 -19.47 23.81 1.46
CA THR A 58 -20.93 23.74 1.27
C THR A 58 -21.42 22.39 0.72
N SER A 59 -20.53 21.58 0.14
CA SER A 59 -20.90 20.34 -0.55
C SER A 59 -19.93 19.17 -0.26
N PRO A 60 -19.94 18.65 0.98
CA PRO A 60 -18.98 17.63 1.45
C PRO A 60 -18.95 16.35 0.60
N GLN A 61 -20.08 16.00 -0.01
CA GLN A 61 -20.23 14.85 -0.91
C GLN A 61 -19.26 14.85 -2.12
N TRP A 62 -19.01 16.01 -2.75
CA TRP A 62 -18.17 16.08 -3.95
C TRP A 62 -16.68 15.92 -3.62
N ALA A 63 -16.28 16.38 -2.45
CA ALA A 63 -14.91 16.28 -2.01
C ALA A 63 -14.57 14.90 -1.44
N THR A 64 -15.52 14.19 -0.84
CA THR A 64 -15.36 12.76 -0.52
C THR A 64 -15.15 11.93 -1.78
N VAL A 65 -15.91 12.21 -2.85
CA VAL A 65 -15.71 11.59 -4.16
C VAL A 65 -14.33 11.94 -4.71
N GLY A 66 -13.87 13.19 -4.56
CA GLY A 66 -12.51 13.60 -4.95
C GLY A 66 -11.41 12.82 -4.22
N ILE A 67 -11.56 12.61 -2.90
CA ILE A 67 -10.62 11.82 -2.09
C ILE A 67 -10.62 10.34 -2.54
N GLY A 68 -11.79 9.78 -2.82
CA GLY A 68 -11.91 8.43 -3.37
C GLY A 68 -11.24 8.30 -4.75
N ILE A 69 -11.42 9.28 -5.64
CA ILE A 69 -10.76 9.34 -6.95
C ILE A 69 -9.23 9.43 -6.77
N PHE A 70 -8.74 10.25 -5.84
CA PHE A 70 -7.31 10.35 -5.56
C PHE A 70 -6.72 9.02 -5.07
N TYR A 71 -7.41 8.34 -4.14
CA TYR A 71 -6.99 7.03 -3.64
C TYR A 71 -6.98 5.96 -4.75
N ALA A 72 -7.99 5.96 -5.61
CA ALA A 72 -8.05 5.07 -6.76
C ALA A 72 -6.92 5.35 -7.78
N ALA A 73 -6.65 6.62 -8.07
CA ALA A 73 -5.56 7.04 -8.94
C ALA A 73 -4.19 6.66 -8.35
N ALA A 74 -3.99 6.83 -7.04
CA ALA A 74 -2.78 6.41 -6.33
C ALA A 74 -2.58 4.90 -6.40
N THR A 75 -3.65 4.12 -6.23
CA THR A 75 -3.60 2.65 -6.34
C THR A 75 -3.26 2.21 -7.78
N LEU A 76 -3.87 2.83 -8.79
CA LEU A 76 -3.56 2.58 -10.20
C LEU A 76 -2.12 2.97 -10.54
N GLY A 77 -1.66 4.12 -10.05
CA GLY A 77 -0.28 4.58 -10.17
C GLY A 77 0.71 3.60 -9.53
N GLY A 78 0.40 3.10 -8.33
CA GLY A 78 1.18 2.09 -7.64
C GLY A 78 1.26 0.77 -8.42
N LEU A 79 0.14 0.32 -9.01
CA LEU A 79 0.08 -0.89 -9.82
C LEU A 79 0.93 -0.77 -11.10
N LEU A 80 0.89 0.40 -11.75
CA LEU A 80 1.72 0.71 -12.92
C LEU A 80 3.21 0.77 -12.55
N LEU A 81 3.53 1.35 -11.39
CA LEU A 81 4.89 1.41 -10.85
C LEU A 81 5.43 0.01 -10.54
N VAL A 82 4.63 -0.86 -9.93
CA VAL A 82 5.06 -2.23 -9.60
C VAL A 82 5.39 -3.05 -10.85
N LYS A 83 4.66 -2.83 -11.96
CA LYS A 83 4.98 -3.47 -13.25
C LYS A 83 6.26 -2.94 -13.88
N THR A 84 6.59 -1.67 -13.62
CA THR A 84 7.72 -1.00 -14.26
C THR A 84 9.00 -1.07 -13.41
N MET A 85 8.88 -1.22 -12.09
CA MET A 85 9.98 -0.98 -11.15
C MET A 85 10.34 -2.22 -10.34
N ARG A 86 11.58 -2.70 -10.53
CA ARG A 86 12.27 -3.51 -9.51
C ARG A 86 12.51 -2.60 -8.29
N LEU A 87 12.28 -3.09 -7.06
CA LEU A 87 12.35 -2.42 -5.73
C LEU A 87 13.30 -1.20 -5.61
N ARG A 88 14.46 -1.25 -6.30
CA ARG A 88 15.45 -0.17 -6.36
C ARG A 88 14.93 1.12 -7.01
N ALA A 89 14.12 1.03 -8.07
CA ALA A 89 13.63 2.21 -8.76
C ALA A 89 12.52 2.94 -7.97
N LEU A 90 11.80 2.23 -7.09
CA LEU A 90 10.82 2.82 -6.16
C LEU A 90 11.50 3.62 -5.02
N LEU A 91 12.65 3.16 -4.53
CA LEU A 91 13.46 3.98 -3.62
C LEU A 91 13.99 5.22 -4.34
N LEU A 92 14.54 5.08 -5.56
CA LEU A 92 15.07 6.22 -6.31
C LEU A 92 14.01 7.30 -6.59
N SER A 93 12.77 6.93 -6.92
CA SER A 93 11.71 7.93 -7.11
C SER A 93 11.37 8.66 -5.82
N SER A 94 11.40 7.97 -4.67
CA SER A 94 11.15 8.58 -3.36
C SER A 94 12.23 9.59 -2.98
N TRP A 95 13.52 9.25 -3.18
CA TRP A 95 14.64 10.19 -2.97
C TRP A 95 14.59 11.36 -3.96
N ALA A 96 14.18 11.13 -5.21
CA ALA A 96 14.06 12.17 -6.22
C ALA A 96 12.97 13.19 -5.88
N VAL A 97 11.81 12.72 -5.39
CA VAL A 97 10.72 13.61 -4.94
C VAL A 97 11.16 14.43 -3.72
N LEU A 98 11.90 13.83 -2.79
CA LEU A 98 12.43 14.52 -1.62
C LEU A 98 13.43 15.63 -2.01
N ALA A 99 14.33 15.33 -2.95
CA ALA A 99 15.30 16.29 -3.47
C ALA A 99 14.62 17.44 -4.22
N LEU A 100 13.59 17.14 -5.01
CA LEU A 100 12.81 18.16 -5.72
C LEU A 100 12.08 19.09 -4.75
N SER A 101 11.50 18.55 -3.68
CA SER A 101 10.85 19.36 -2.65
C SER A 101 11.82 20.29 -1.91
N TYR A 102 13.07 19.85 -1.69
CA TYR A 102 14.09 20.67 -1.04
C TYR A 102 14.65 21.76 -1.97
N ALA A 103 14.63 21.53 -3.28
CA ALA A 103 15.08 22.51 -4.28
C ALA A 103 14.04 23.61 -4.56
N VAL A 104 12.77 23.36 -4.23
CA VAL A 104 11.66 24.31 -4.38
C VAL A 104 11.52 25.23 -3.15
N LEU A 105 12.13 24.86 -2.02
CA LEU A 105 12.19 25.66 -0.79
C LEU A 105 13.38 26.62 -0.79
#